data_AF-A0A158E5E4-F1
#
_entry.id   AF-A0A158E5E4-F1
#
_cell.length_a   1.000
_cell.length_b   1.000
_cell.length_c   1.000
_cell.angle_alpha   90.00
_cell.angle_beta   90.00
_cell.angle_gamma   90.00
#
_symmetry.space_group_name_H-M   'P 1'
#
loop_
_entity.id
_entity.type
_entity.pdbx_description
1 polymer ?
#
loop_
_entity_poly.entity_id
_entity_poly.type
_entity_poly.pdbx_seq_one_letter_code
_entity_poly.pdbx_strand_id
1 'polypeptide(L)'
;MKRQGSVSLGDVAAHGTHIDVACTRCARRGRYHLARLIARFGPDYAMTDLGSRMSKDCPMRDSQDFAKRCDVLFPNIIAMMYGEAPKPAADDCVGDDDDY
;
A
#
# COMPACT_ATOMS: atom_id res chain seq x y z
N MET A 1 6.11 -1.49 -25.55
CA MET A 1 5.33 -1.21 -24.32
C MET A 1 6.32 -1.25 -23.16
N LYS A 2 6.63 -0.12 -22.51
CA LYS A 2 7.57 -0.13 -21.38
C LYS A 2 6.86 -0.80 -20.21
N ARG A 3 7.35 -1.94 -19.74
CA ARG A 3 6.96 -2.48 -18.43
C ARG A 3 7.49 -1.48 -17.39
N GLN A 4 6.64 -0.57 -16.93
CA GLN A 4 6.96 0.25 -15.76
C GLN A 4 7.09 -0.71 -14.57
N GLY A 5 8.17 -0.62 -13.81
CA GLY A 5 8.46 -1.50 -12.68
C GLY A 5 7.57 -1.24 -11.45
N SER A 6 6.51 -0.47 -11.59
CA SER A 6 5.62 -0.05 -10.51
C SER A 6 4.19 0.12 -11.01
N VAL A 7 3.24 -0.06 -10.09
CA VAL A 7 1.81 0.24 -10.31
C VAL A 7 1.60 1.75 -10.23
N SER A 8 0.94 2.32 -11.24
CA SER A 8 0.61 3.75 -11.31
C SER A 8 -0.74 4.08 -10.68
N LEU A 9 -0.98 5.37 -10.39
CA LEU A 9 -2.29 5.87 -9.98
C LEU A 9 -3.38 5.60 -11.04
N GLY A 10 -3.02 5.69 -12.32
CA GLY A 10 -3.91 5.41 -13.45
C GLY A 10 -4.35 3.96 -13.47
N ASP A 11 -3.42 3.02 -13.23
CA ASP A 11 -3.75 1.59 -13.12
C ASP A 11 -4.77 1.36 -12.02
N VAL A 12 -4.52 1.88 -10.81
CA VAL A 12 -5.46 1.70 -9.68
C VAL A 12 -6.82 2.36 -9.95
N ALA A 13 -6.85 3.52 -10.60
CA ALA A 13 -8.09 4.23 -10.92
C ALA A 13 -8.95 3.53 -11.98
N ALA A 14 -8.37 2.64 -12.79
CA ALA A 14 -9.14 1.80 -13.70
C ALA A 14 -10.00 0.76 -12.95
N HIS A 15 -9.65 0.45 -11.70
CA HIS A 15 -10.28 -0.60 -10.88
C HIS A 15 -11.12 -0.07 -9.71
N GLY A 16 -11.09 1.23 -9.43
CA GLY A 16 -11.82 1.80 -8.30
C GLY A 16 -11.90 3.31 -8.30
N THR A 17 -12.79 3.84 -7.47
CA THR A 17 -12.99 5.29 -7.30
C THR A 17 -12.22 5.84 -6.11
N HIS A 18 -11.98 5.02 -5.08
CA HIS A 18 -11.35 5.42 -3.83
C HIS A 18 -10.27 4.43 -3.40
N ILE A 19 -9.16 4.97 -2.91
CA ILE A 19 -8.08 4.21 -2.28
C ILE A 19 -8.05 4.53 -0.78
N ASP A 20 -8.02 3.48 0.03
CA ASP A 20 -7.78 3.58 1.46
C ASP A 20 -6.28 3.58 1.72
N VAL A 21 -5.84 4.41 2.66
CA VAL A 21 -4.45 4.57 3.07
C VAL A 21 -4.42 4.42 4.59
N ALA A 22 -3.53 3.58 5.09
CA ALA A 22 -3.35 3.37 6.52
C ALA A 22 -1.87 3.30 6.88
N CYS A 23 -1.54 3.75 8.08
CA CYS A 23 -0.23 3.52 8.66
C CYS A 23 -0.20 2.19 9.43
N THR A 24 0.89 1.43 9.33
CA THR A 24 1.06 0.16 10.06
C THR A 24 1.33 0.34 11.56
N ARG A 25 1.74 1.54 12.01
CA ARG A 25 2.16 1.80 13.40
C ARG A 25 1.30 2.79 14.17
N CYS A 26 0.73 3.79 13.51
CA CYS A 26 -0.09 4.81 14.17
C CYS A 26 -1.53 4.78 13.65
N ALA A 27 -2.43 5.48 14.35
CA ALA A 27 -3.86 5.50 14.02
C ALA A 27 -4.22 6.25 12.73
N ARG A 28 -3.24 6.84 12.01
CA ARG A 28 -3.51 7.64 10.81
C ARG A 28 -4.03 6.76 9.68
N ARG A 29 -5.23 7.10 9.22
CA ARG A 29 -5.96 6.44 8.14
C ARG A 29 -6.69 7.50 7.32
N GLY A 30 -6.88 7.25 6.03
CA GLY A 30 -7.60 8.15 5.15
C GLY A 30 -8.13 7.44 3.92
N ARG A 31 -9.22 7.95 3.37
CA ARG A 31 -9.79 7.50 2.09
C ARG A 31 -9.68 8.64 1.10
N TYR A 32 -9.08 8.37 -0.06
CA TYR A 32 -8.81 9.38 -1.08
C TYR A 32 -9.49 9.02 -2.39
N HIS A 33 -10.10 10.03 -3.03
CA HIS A 33 -10.68 9.87 -4.36
C HIS A 33 -9.56 9.81 -5.40
N LEU A 34 -9.51 8.72 -6.17
CA LEU A 34 -8.42 8.47 -7.13
C LEU A 34 -8.37 9.55 -8.22
N ALA A 35 -9.51 10.01 -8.73
CA ALA A 35 -9.53 11.13 -9.69
C ALA A 35 -8.90 12.42 -9.14
N ARG A 36 -9.01 12.71 -7.83
CA ARG A 36 -8.36 13.88 -7.22
C ARG A 36 -6.86 13.68 -7.08
N LEU A 37 -6.42 12.45 -6.79
CA LEU A 37 -5.00 12.12 -6.75
C LEU A 37 -4.37 12.23 -8.15
N ILE A 38 -5.04 11.70 -9.18
CA ILE A 38 -4.60 11.82 -10.58
C ILE A 38 -4.53 13.28 -11.02
N ALA A 39 -5.56 14.08 -10.72
CA ALA A 39 -5.55 15.51 -11.06
C ALA A 39 -4.39 16.26 -10.39
N ARG A 40 -3.93 15.80 -9.22
CA ARG A 40 -2.86 16.44 -8.45
C ARG A 40 -1.45 15.96 -8.84
N PHE A 41 -1.29 14.67 -9.11
CA PHE A 41 0.04 14.04 -9.27
C PHE A 41 0.29 13.47 -10.67
N GLY A 42 -0.76 13.35 -11.49
CA GLY A 42 -0.73 12.70 -12.80
C GLY A 42 -1.10 11.21 -12.73
N PRO A 43 -1.56 10.63 -13.86
CA PRO A 43 -1.93 9.21 -13.93
C PRO A 43 -0.71 8.28 -13.81
N ASP A 44 0.46 8.67 -14.33
CA ASP A 44 1.69 7.85 -14.29
C ASP A 44 2.41 7.88 -12.92
N TYR A 45 1.85 8.57 -11.92
CA TYR A 45 2.48 8.68 -10.60
C TYR A 45 2.48 7.33 -9.87
N ALA A 46 3.63 6.90 -9.38
CA ALA A 46 3.78 5.59 -8.77
C ALA A 46 3.11 5.51 -7.38
N MET A 47 2.45 4.38 -7.10
CA MET A 47 1.84 4.12 -5.79
C MET A 47 2.85 4.12 -4.63
N THR A 48 4.10 3.71 -4.89
CA THR A 48 5.21 3.74 -3.92
C THR A 48 5.59 5.17 -3.52
N ASP A 49 5.57 6.10 -4.48
CA ASP A 49 5.84 7.51 -4.23
C ASP A 49 4.69 8.16 -3.48
N LEU A 50 3.45 7.75 -3.78
CA LEU A 50 2.26 8.16 -3.03
C LEU A 50 2.38 7.76 -1.56
N GLY A 51 2.75 6.50 -1.28
CA GLY A 51 2.98 6.02 0.08
C GLY A 51 4.06 6.86 0.80
N SER A 52 5.18 7.11 0.14
CA SER A 52 6.25 7.97 0.65
C SER A 52 5.74 9.38 0.98
N ARG A 53 4.88 9.95 0.13
CA ARG A 53 4.27 11.27 0.36
C ARG A 53 3.32 11.28 1.55
N MET A 54 2.46 10.27 1.70
CA MET A 54 1.49 10.18 2.80
C MET A 54 2.16 9.89 4.15
N SER A 55 3.31 9.22 4.14
CA SER A 55 4.10 8.96 5.35
C SER A 55 4.85 10.19 5.86
N LYS A 56 4.98 11.28 5.09
CA LYS A 56 5.84 12.43 5.42
C LYS A 56 5.60 13.02 6.81
N ASP A 57 4.33 13.07 7.24
CA ASP A 57 3.96 13.60 8.55
C ASP A 57 3.87 12.50 9.65
N CYS A 58 4.45 11.32 9.41
CA CYS A 58 4.49 10.22 10.39
C CYS A 58 5.62 10.47 11.38
N PRO A 59 5.35 10.57 12.70
CA PRO A 59 6.44 10.67 13.68
C PRO A 59 7.32 9.40 13.70
N MET A 60 6.76 8.27 13.27
CA MET A 60 7.45 6.98 13.29
C MET A 60 8.24 6.69 12.02
N ARG A 61 8.11 7.48 10.95
CA ARG A 61 8.77 7.19 9.66
C ARG A 61 10.28 7.24 9.78
N ASP A 62 10.80 8.28 10.42
CA ASP A 62 12.23 8.53 10.55
C ASP A 62 12.78 8.05 11.91
N SER A 63 12.09 7.08 12.54
CA SER A 63 12.57 6.48 13.78
C SER A 63 13.95 5.82 13.58
N GLN A 64 14.86 6.07 14.51
CA GLN A 64 16.17 5.42 14.57
C GLN A 64 16.03 3.92 14.89
N ASP A 65 14.97 3.56 15.59
CA ASP A 65 14.62 2.18 15.88
C ASP A 65 13.87 1.60 14.67
N PHE A 66 14.55 0.76 13.89
CA PHE A 66 13.99 0.12 12.69
C PHE A 66 12.72 -0.68 13.00
N ALA A 67 12.61 -1.29 14.19
CA ALA A 67 11.43 -2.04 14.60
C ALA A 67 10.19 -1.14 14.79
N LYS A 68 10.40 0.17 14.97
CA LYS A 68 9.33 1.16 15.16
C LYS A 68 8.98 1.92 13.89
N ARG A 69 9.70 1.72 12.78
CA ARG A 69 9.41 2.41 11.53
C ARG A 69 8.01 2.10 11.04
N CYS A 70 7.37 3.12 10.50
CA CYS A 70 6.03 3.02 9.94
C CYS A 70 6.08 2.81 8.43
N ASP A 71 5.24 1.90 7.96
CA ASP A 71 4.95 1.72 6.55
C ASP A 71 3.55 2.23 6.22
N VAL A 72 3.32 2.47 4.93
CA VAL A 72 2.00 2.82 4.40
C VAL A 72 1.41 1.62 3.72
N LEU A 73 0.23 1.22 4.19
CA LEU A 73 -0.59 0.18 3.60
C LEU A 73 -1.71 0.82 2.78
N PHE A 74 -2.11 0.14 1.70
CA PHE A 74 -3.30 0.46 0.93
C PHE A 74 -4.35 -0.67 1.10
N PRO A 75 -5.19 -0.65 2.16
CA PRO A 75 -5.92 -1.84 2.60
C PRO A 75 -6.87 -2.43 1.55
N ASN A 76 -7.51 -1.59 0.74
CA ASN A 76 -8.47 -2.04 -0.27
C ASN A 76 -7.83 -2.27 -1.65
N ILE A 77 -6.52 -2.10 -1.82
CA ILE A 77 -5.88 -2.18 -3.14
C ILE A 77 -5.97 -3.57 -3.75
N ILE A 78 -5.83 -4.63 -2.94
CA ILE A 78 -5.87 -6.01 -3.43
C ILE A 78 -7.28 -6.35 -3.93
N ALA A 79 -8.29 -6.00 -3.14
CA ALA A 79 -9.69 -6.20 -3.52
C ALA A 79 -10.06 -5.44 -4.81
N MET A 80 -9.50 -4.23 -5.02
CA MET A 80 -9.70 -3.48 -6.25
C MET A 80 -8.99 -4.12 -7.46
N MET A 81 -7.71 -4.48 -7.32
CA MET A 81 -6.89 -4.91 -8.47
C MET A 81 -7.16 -6.35 -8.91
N TYR A 82 -7.51 -7.25 -7.99
CA TYR A 82 -7.58 -8.69 -8.26
C TYR A 82 -8.96 -9.32 -8.01
N GLY A 83 -9.94 -8.57 -7.47
CA GLY A 83 -11.19 -9.14 -6.93
C GLY A 83 -10.95 -9.92 -5.62
N GLU A 84 -11.98 -10.07 -4.77
CA GLU A 84 -12.00 -10.71 -3.43
C GLU A 84 -10.68 -10.62 -2.62
N ALA A 85 -10.67 -9.87 -1.50
CA ALA A 85 -9.48 -9.79 -0.65
C ALA A 85 -8.98 -11.20 -0.26
N PRO A 86 -7.67 -11.52 -0.41
CA PRO A 86 -7.15 -12.79 0.02
C PRO A 86 -7.47 -12.95 1.50
N LYS A 87 -8.12 -14.07 1.83
CA LYS A 87 -8.35 -14.49 3.21
C LYS A 87 -7.02 -14.33 3.94
N PRO A 88 -6.97 -13.71 5.15
CA PRO A 88 -5.71 -13.55 5.87
C PRO A 88 -5.03 -14.92 5.88
N ALA A 89 -3.77 -14.95 5.42
CA ALA A 89 -2.99 -16.17 5.37
C ALA A 89 -3.11 -16.82 6.75
N ALA A 90 -3.79 -17.97 6.80
CA ALA A 90 -3.69 -18.83 7.95
C ALA A 90 -2.19 -19.12 8.12
N ASP A 91 -1.78 -19.20 9.36
CA ASP A 91 -0.43 -19.52 9.79
C ASP A 91 -0.05 -20.93 9.34
N ASP A 92 0.33 -21.06 8.07
CA ASP A 92 0.87 -22.31 7.53
C ASP A 92 2.34 -22.44 7.93
N CYS A 93 2.67 -22.25 9.22
CA CYS A 93 3.92 -22.73 9.79
C CYS A 93 3.74 -24.20 10.16
N VAL A 94 3.54 -25.05 9.15
CA VAL A 94 3.77 -26.49 9.34
C VAL A 94 5.29 -26.64 9.38
N GLY A 95 5.79 -26.89 10.59
CA GLY A 95 7.20 -27.18 10.84
C GLY A 95 7.63 -28.38 10.03
N ASP A 96 8.67 -28.19 9.24
CA ASP A 96 9.46 -29.26 8.67
C ASP A 96 10.60 -29.50 9.66
N ASP A 97 10.32 -30.38 10.62
CA ASP A 97 11.32 -31.00 11.49
C ASP A 97 12.09 -32.00 10.62
N ASP A 98 13.05 -31.51 9.84
CA ASP A 98 13.99 -32.35 9.12
C ASP A 98 15.24 -32.57 10.00
N ASP A 99 15.15 -33.67 10.74
CA ASP A 99 16.21 -34.52 11.27
C ASP A 99 17.43 -34.61 10.33
N TYR A 100 18.59 -34.06 10.77
CA TYR A 100 19.92 -34.66 10.58
C TYR A 100 21.00 -34.05 11.50
#